data_AF-A0A2H1W0R1-F1
#
_entry.id   AF-A0A2H1W0R1-F1
#
_cell.length_a   1.000
_cell.length_b   1.000
_cell.length_c   1.000
_cell.angle_alpha   90.00
_cell.angle_beta   90.00
_cell.angle_gamma   90.00
#
_symmetry.space_group_name_H-M   'P 1'
#
loop_
_entity.id
_entity.type
_entity.pdbx_description
1 polymer ?
#
loop_
_entity_poly.entity_id
_entity_poly.type
_entity_poly.pdbx_seq_one_letter_code
_entity_poly.pdbx_strand_id
1 'polypeptide(L)'
;MSCYSVLYPTIFGGVTALTPEQYRQVNGYSNFYWDWGGEDDDLYNRIESQNITMFRYNETYGRYATLTHKRNKEGSEKSLLLMISKKRAQREGLITTVYRLVKVVEEKLYTHILADVNPTKMKLDIKNLIHRLLEVYGDSIVFGLEEFRLGYPDPLKSKTTMKTFVKKFSYKSINY
;
A
#
# COMPACT_ATOMS: atom_id res chain seq x y z
N MET A 1 -29.32 12.76 -6.84
CA MET A 1 -27.91 12.63 -6.46
C MET A 1 -27.14 12.10 -7.65
N SER A 2 -26.09 12.79 -8.09
CA SER A 2 -25.27 12.34 -9.22
C SER A 2 -24.54 11.05 -8.82
N CYS A 3 -24.63 10.02 -9.66
CA CYS A 3 -24.01 8.69 -9.47
C CYS A 3 -22.50 8.68 -9.80
N TYR A 4 -21.91 9.85 -10.07
CA TYR A 4 -20.55 9.99 -10.58
C TYR A 4 -19.85 11.15 -9.85
N SER A 5 -19.42 10.90 -8.62
CA SER A 5 -18.64 11.85 -7.81
C SER A 5 -17.34 11.21 -7.33
N VAL A 6 -16.26 11.98 -7.30
CA VAL A 6 -14.98 11.57 -6.72
C VAL A 6 -15.15 11.38 -5.19
N LEU A 7 -14.72 10.24 -4.66
CA LEU A 7 -14.88 9.91 -3.23
C LEU A 7 -14.08 10.84 -2.31
N TYR A 8 -12.82 11.13 -2.68
CA TYR A 8 -11.94 12.07 -1.97
C TYR A 8 -10.86 12.62 -2.93
N PRO A 9 -10.33 13.83 -2.70
CA PRO A 9 -9.49 14.53 -3.67
C PRO A 9 -8.21 13.79 -4.10
N THR A 10 -7.66 12.92 -3.25
CA THR A 10 -6.41 12.20 -3.50
C THR A 10 -6.62 10.76 -3.99
N ILE A 11 -7.85 10.35 -4.28
CA ILE A 11 -8.13 8.98 -4.74
C ILE A 11 -7.37 8.64 -6.03
N PHE A 12 -6.54 7.61 -5.98
CA PHE A 12 -5.70 7.19 -7.10
C PHE A 12 -5.92 5.73 -7.49
N GLY A 13 -7.11 5.21 -7.20
CA GLY A 13 -7.50 3.84 -7.53
C GLY A 13 -8.44 3.73 -8.73
N GLY A 14 -8.68 2.49 -9.17
CA GLY A 14 -9.53 2.17 -10.32
C GLY A 14 -8.75 2.09 -11.63
N VAL A 15 -8.71 3.18 -12.40
CA VAL A 15 -7.95 3.26 -13.66
C VAL A 15 -7.02 4.45 -13.61
N THR A 16 -5.72 4.18 -13.62
CA THR A 16 -4.65 5.18 -13.58
C THR A 16 -3.62 4.92 -14.67
N ALA A 17 -2.85 5.96 -15.01
CA ALA A 17 -1.77 5.86 -15.99
C ALA A 17 -0.55 6.65 -15.49
N LEU A 18 0.62 6.04 -15.64
CA LEU A 18 1.93 6.66 -15.43
C LEU A 18 2.81 6.35 -16.64
N THR A 19 3.70 7.27 -16.98
CA THR A 19 4.77 6.92 -17.92
C THR A 19 5.73 5.91 -17.28
N PRO A 20 6.47 5.10 -18.07
CA PRO A 20 7.48 4.20 -17.52
C PRO A 20 8.50 4.93 -16.65
N GLU A 21 8.86 6.17 -16.99
CA GLU A 21 9.79 7.00 -16.24
C GLU A 21 9.20 7.42 -14.89
N GLN A 22 7.95 7.89 -14.87
CA GLN A 22 7.25 8.24 -13.64
C GLN A 22 7.11 7.02 -12.72
N TYR A 23 6.75 5.86 -13.28
CA TYR A 23 6.60 4.62 -12.52
C TYR A 23 7.93 4.17 -11.89
N ARG A 24 9.04 4.28 -12.63
CA ARG A 24 10.39 4.02 -12.09
C ARG A 24 10.80 5.04 -11.04
N GLN A 25 10.50 6.32 -11.25
CA GLN A 25 10.86 7.40 -10.33
C GLN A 25 10.21 7.24 -8.95
N VAL A 26 8.97 6.73 -8.89
CA VAL A 26 8.27 6.44 -7.64
C VAL A 26 8.58 5.07 -7.06
N ASN A 27 9.49 4.31 -7.68
CA ASN A 27 9.80 2.91 -7.36
C ASN A 27 8.55 2.00 -7.37
N GLY A 28 7.61 2.23 -8.30
CA GLY A 28 6.40 1.43 -8.47
C GLY A 28 5.51 1.31 -7.22
N TYR A 29 4.62 0.31 -7.24
CA TYR A 29 3.73 -0.03 -6.13
C TYR A 29 4.50 -0.68 -4.95
N SER A 30 3.95 -0.54 -3.74
CA SER A 30 4.39 -1.24 -2.53
C SER A 30 4.20 -2.75 -2.65
N ASN A 31 5.20 -3.54 -2.27
CA ASN A 31 5.10 -5.02 -2.23
C ASN A 31 4.46 -5.54 -0.92
N PHE A 32 3.99 -4.65 -0.04
CA PHE A 32 3.53 -5.00 1.32
C PHE A 32 2.01 -5.05 1.49
N TYR A 33 1.22 -4.73 0.45
CA TYR A 33 -0.23 -4.87 0.49
C TYR A 33 -0.65 -6.24 -0.04
N TRP A 34 -1.21 -7.07 0.83
CA TRP A 34 -1.64 -8.44 0.51
C TRP A 34 -3.12 -8.68 0.79
N ASP A 35 -3.70 -7.87 1.67
CA ASP A 35 -5.13 -7.73 1.85
C ASP A 35 -5.63 -6.44 1.15
N TRP A 36 -6.94 -6.25 1.14
CA TRP A 36 -7.55 -5.15 0.40
C TRP A 36 -7.32 -3.79 1.05
N GLY A 37 -6.90 -2.81 0.24
CA GLY A 37 -7.01 -1.38 0.50
C GLY A 37 -5.72 -0.68 0.93
N GLY A 38 -5.55 0.54 0.41
CA GLY A 38 -4.48 1.48 0.76
C GLY A 38 -3.25 1.40 -0.13
N GLU A 39 -3.17 0.45 -1.06
CA GLU A 39 -2.09 0.34 -2.04
C GLU A 39 -2.09 1.52 -3.04
N ASP A 40 -3.26 1.94 -3.48
CA ASP A 40 -3.42 3.08 -4.39
C ASP A 40 -3.12 4.42 -3.70
N ASP A 41 -3.56 4.55 -2.45
CA ASP A 41 -3.24 5.71 -1.60
C ASP A 41 -1.73 5.76 -1.27
N ASP A 42 -1.08 4.60 -1.10
CA ASP A 42 0.38 4.51 -0.96
C ASP A 42 1.06 5.00 -2.23
N LEU A 43 0.65 4.50 -3.41
CA LEU A 43 1.22 4.96 -4.68
C LEU A 43 1.03 6.48 -4.87
N TYR A 44 -0.14 7.03 -4.54
CA TYR A 44 -0.36 8.48 -4.54
C TYR A 44 0.66 9.21 -3.65
N ASN A 45 0.90 8.72 -2.42
CA ASN A 45 1.90 9.30 -1.53
C ASN A 45 3.32 9.25 -2.12
N ARG A 46 3.67 8.21 -2.88
CA ARG A 46 4.96 8.11 -3.59
C ARG A 46 5.05 9.13 -4.73
N ILE A 47 3.99 9.25 -5.54
CA ILE A 47 3.88 10.23 -6.63
C ILE A 47 4.05 11.65 -6.08
N GLU A 48 3.32 11.99 -5.02
CA GLU A 48 3.42 13.29 -4.37
C GLU A 48 4.84 13.54 -3.82
N SER A 49 5.50 12.53 -3.24
CA SER A 49 6.88 12.66 -2.75
C SER A 49 7.92 12.97 -3.84
N GLN A 50 7.57 12.70 -5.11
CA GLN A 50 8.39 13.00 -6.28
C GLN A 50 7.97 14.30 -6.98
N ASN A 51 7.09 15.10 -6.36
CA ASN A 51 6.51 16.33 -6.91
C ASN A 51 5.80 16.12 -8.27
N ILE A 52 5.27 14.92 -8.51
CA ILE A 52 4.48 14.63 -9.71
C ILE A 52 3.02 14.98 -9.41
N THR A 53 2.41 15.81 -10.26
CA THR A 53 1.01 16.21 -10.10
C THR A 53 0.08 15.19 -10.77
N MET A 54 -0.94 14.77 -10.03
CA MET A 54 -2.03 13.97 -10.59
C MET A 54 -2.95 14.84 -11.44
N PHE A 55 -3.21 14.38 -12.67
CA PHE A 55 -4.19 14.95 -13.56
C PHE A 55 -5.45 14.07 -13.61
N ARG A 56 -6.63 14.67 -13.67
CA ARG A 56 -7.90 13.97 -13.89
C ARG A 56 -8.69 14.62 -15.00
N TYR A 57 -9.29 13.80 -15.86
CA TYR A 57 -10.25 14.27 -16.84
C TYR A 57 -11.52 14.82 -16.15
N ASN A 58 -12.20 15.74 -16.84
CA ASN A 58 -13.49 16.25 -16.39
C ASN A 58 -14.50 15.10 -16.19
N GLU A 59 -15.35 15.21 -15.18
CA GLU A 59 -16.37 14.21 -14.79
C GLU A 59 -17.41 13.91 -15.88
N THR A 60 -17.47 14.72 -16.93
CA THR A 60 -18.29 14.46 -18.12
C THR A 60 -17.70 13.34 -18.99
N TYR A 61 -16.37 13.26 -19.09
CA TYR A 61 -15.67 12.27 -19.92
C TYR A 61 -15.11 11.10 -19.11
N GLY A 62 -14.68 11.35 -17.87
CA GLY A 62 -14.01 10.36 -17.01
C GLY A 62 -14.97 9.46 -16.21
N ARG A 63 -16.06 8.99 -16.82
CA ARG A 63 -17.05 8.13 -16.12
C ARG A 63 -16.72 6.66 -16.31
N TYR A 64 -16.71 5.92 -15.21
CA TYR A 64 -16.49 4.47 -15.21
C TYR A 64 -17.70 3.76 -14.64
N ALA A 65 -18.00 2.58 -15.18
CA ALA A 65 -18.98 1.66 -14.64
C ALA A 65 -18.25 0.46 -14.03
N THR A 66 -18.59 0.11 -12.79
CA THR A 66 -17.99 -1.03 -12.09
C THR A 66 -18.95 -2.21 -12.15
N LEU A 67 -18.42 -3.39 -12.49
CA LEU A 67 -19.20 -4.63 -12.38
C LEU A 67 -19.54 -4.91 -10.92
N THR A 68 -20.71 -5.50 -10.68
CA THR A 68 -21.16 -5.82 -9.33
C THR A 68 -20.22 -6.82 -8.67
N HIS A 69 -19.75 -6.50 -7.47
CA HIS A 69 -18.83 -7.34 -6.70
C HIS A 69 -19.10 -7.18 -5.21
N LYS A 70 -18.69 -8.18 -4.42
CA LYS A 70 -18.72 -8.11 -2.96
C LYS A 70 -17.52 -7.29 -2.49
N ARG A 71 -17.71 -6.49 -1.44
CA ARG A 71 -16.61 -5.76 -0.81
C ARG A 71 -15.65 -6.77 -0.16
N ASN A 72 -14.35 -6.58 -0.40
CA ASN A 72 -13.30 -7.37 0.23
C ASN A 72 -13.05 -6.91 1.67
N LYS A 73 -12.50 -7.81 2.49
CA LYS A 73 -12.09 -7.50 3.86
C LYS A 73 -10.84 -6.60 3.81
N GLU A 74 -10.87 -5.50 4.56
CA GLU A 74 -9.72 -4.61 4.68
C GLU A 74 -8.57 -5.25 5.47
N GLY A 75 -7.35 -4.99 5.02
CA GLY A 75 -6.12 -5.39 5.71
C GLY A 75 -5.93 -4.64 7.01
N SER A 76 -5.55 -5.34 8.07
CA SER A 76 -5.37 -4.76 9.41
C SER A 76 -4.18 -3.81 9.51
N GLU A 77 -3.21 -3.97 8.61
CA GLU A 77 -1.93 -3.29 8.53
C GLU A 77 -1.97 -2.03 7.67
N LYS A 78 -3.07 -1.81 6.92
CA LYS A 78 -3.26 -0.69 5.99
C LYS A 78 -2.82 0.65 6.59
N SER A 79 -3.32 0.99 7.78
CA SER A 79 -3.03 2.28 8.42
C SER A 79 -1.54 2.47 8.72
N LEU A 80 -0.86 1.42 9.20
CA LEU A 80 0.57 1.47 9.48
C LEU A 80 1.37 1.62 8.18
N LEU A 81 1.03 0.84 7.15
CA LEU A 81 1.69 0.90 5.85
C LEU A 81 1.58 2.29 5.22
N LEU A 82 0.39 2.90 5.25
CA LEU A 82 0.15 4.24 4.72
C LEU A 82 0.95 5.32 5.45
N MET A 83 0.99 5.26 6.78
CA MET A 83 1.73 6.23 7.60
C MET A 83 3.21 6.30 7.23
N ILE A 84 3.81 5.17 6.86
CA ILE A 84 5.24 5.09 6.53
C ILE A 84 5.51 4.96 5.01
N SER A 85 4.49 5.12 4.17
CA SER A 85 4.54 4.95 2.70
C SER A 85 5.71 5.72 2.05
N LYS A 86 5.77 7.05 2.27
CA LYS A 86 6.81 7.93 1.72
C LYS A 86 8.23 7.51 2.09
N LYS A 87 8.42 7.01 3.32
CA LYS A 87 9.72 6.50 3.77
C LYS A 87 10.06 5.17 3.08
N ARG A 88 9.06 4.30 2.91
CA ARG A 88 9.24 2.95 2.34
C ARG A 88 9.50 2.99 0.85
N ALA A 89 8.96 3.98 0.15
CA ALA A 89 9.07 4.14 -1.29
C ALA A 89 10.49 3.94 -1.83
N GLN A 90 11.52 4.44 -1.13
CA GLN A 90 12.92 4.33 -1.59
C GLN A 90 13.59 2.99 -1.26
N ARG A 91 12.96 2.17 -0.42
CA ARG A 91 13.55 0.93 0.12
C ARG A 91 12.81 -0.32 -0.35
N GLU A 92 11.56 -0.18 -0.77
CA GLU A 92 10.79 -1.28 -1.35
C GLU A 92 9.79 -0.80 -2.42
N GLY A 93 9.55 -1.68 -3.38
CA GLY A 93 8.68 -1.44 -4.53
C GLY A 93 9.24 -2.19 -5.74
N LEU A 94 9.24 -1.56 -6.91
CA LEU A 94 9.70 -2.15 -8.16
C LEU A 94 11.09 -2.82 -8.03
N ILE A 95 12.05 -2.17 -7.37
CA ILE A 95 13.42 -2.71 -7.23
C ILE A 95 13.51 -3.95 -6.32
N THR A 96 12.51 -4.17 -5.46
CA THR A 96 12.47 -5.32 -4.53
C THR A 96 11.38 -6.33 -4.88
N THR A 97 10.66 -6.15 -5.99
CA THR A 97 9.60 -7.06 -6.40
C THR A 97 10.17 -8.43 -6.76
N VAL A 98 9.76 -9.45 -6.00
CA VAL A 98 10.14 -10.84 -6.22
C VAL A 98 8.94 -11.62 -6.72
N TYR A 99 9.07 -12.27 -7.87
CA TYR A 99 8.08 -13.16 -8.45
C TYR A 99 8.75 -14.28 -9.23
N ARG A 100 8.03 -15.37 -9.48
CA ARG A 100 8.44 -16.43 -10.40
C ARG A 100 7.47 -16.48 -11.56
N LEU A 101 7.97 -16.28 -12.79
CA LEU A 101 7.17 -16.45 -14.00
C LEU A 101 6.81 -17.93 -14.16
N VAL A 102 5.51 -18.22 -14.23
CA VAL A 102 4.99 -19.59 -14.37
C VAL A 102 4.67 -19.89 -15.83
N LYS A 103 3.98 -18.96 -16.51
CA LYS A 103 3.55 -19.15 -17.89
C LYS A 103 3.33 -17.81 -18.60
N VAL A 104 3.65 -17.74 -19.88
CA VAL A 104 3.24 -16.66 -20.79
C VAL A 104 2.49 -17.30 -21.95
N VAL A 105 1.30 -16.80 -22.26
CA VAL A 105 0.49 -17.24 -23.40
C VAL A 105 0.03 -16.03 -24.17
N GLU A 106 0.35 -15.99 -25.47
CA GLU A 106 -0.17 -14.98 -26.39
C GLU A 106 -1.53 -15.45 -26.92
N GLU A 107 -2.59 -14.73 -26.55
CA GLU A 107 -3.94 -14.93 -27.08
C GLU A 107 -4.23 -13.89 -28.16
N LYS A 108 -5.28 -14.11 -28.95
CA LYS A 108 -5.63 -13.20 -30.06
C LYS A 108 -5.89 -11.75 -29.63
N LEU A 109 -6.32 -11.52 -28.39
CA LEU A 109 -6.75 -10.21 -27.89
C LEU A 109 -5.91 -9.69 -26.70
N TYR A 110 -5.06 -10.53 -26.10
CA TYR A 110 -4.27 -10.18 -24.93
C TYR A 110 -3.11 -11.15 -24.72
N THR A 111 -2.13 -10.77 -23.91
CA THR A 111 -1.08 -11.67 -23.42
C THR A 111 -1.38 -12.04 -21.99
N HIS A 112 -1.56 -13.33 -21.70
CA HIS A 112 -1.74 -13.84 -20.35
C HIS A 112 -0.39 -14.14 -19.71
N ILE A 113 -0.03 -13.37 -18.68
CA ILE A 113 1.18 -13.58 -17.88
C ILE A 113 0.76 -14.15 -16.52
N LEU A 114 1.10 -15.41 -16.26
CA LEU A 114 0.88 -16.07 -14.98
C LEU A 114 2.18 -16.03 -14.16
N ALA A 115 2.13 -15.38 -13.00
CA ALA A 115 3.25 -15.25 -12.08
C ALA A 115 2.87 -15.73 -10.67
N ASP A 116 3.79 -16.46 -10.03
CA ASP A 116 3.77 -16.70 -8.59
C ASP A 116 4.40 -15.49 -7.90
N VAL A 117 3.56 -14.70 -7.24
CA VAL A 117 3.95 -13.46 -6.55
C VAL A 117 4.48 -13.70 -5.13
N ASN A 118 4.45 -14.95 -4.62
CA ASN A 118 5.02 -15.33 -3.33
C ASN A 118 5.84 -16.64 -3.43
N PRO A 119 6.89 -16.68 -4.28
CA PRO A 119 7.61 -17.92 -4.57
C PRO A 119 8.39 -18.48 -3.37
N THR A 120 8.69 -17.64 -2.39
CA THR A 120 9.37 -18.00 -1.13
C THR A 120 8.39 -18.41 -0.03
N LYS A 121 7.07 -18.43 -0.30
CA LYS A 121 6.00 -18.80 0.64
C LYS A 121 6.07 -18.01 1.96
N MET A 122 6.36 -16.72 1.86
CA MET A 122 6.40 -15.84 3.04
C MET A 122 5.04 -15.86 3.72
N LYS A 123 5.04 -16.09 5.04
CA LYS A 123 3.84 -15.89 5.87
C LYS A 123 3.65 -14.39 6.08
N LEU A 124 2.51 -13.90 5.62
CA LEU A 124 2.11 -12.50 5.79
C LEU A 124 1.40 -12.38 7.13
N ASP A 125 2.20 -12.23 8.18
CA ASP A 125 1.70 -11.87 9.50
C ASP A 125 2.32 -10.55 9.96
N ILE A 126 1.63 -9.84 10.85
CA ILE A 126 2.04 -8.53 11.37
C ILE A 126 3.46 -8.61 11.98
N LYS A 127 3.84 -9.76 12.55
CA LYS A 127 5.17 -9.98 13.14
C LYS A 127 6.26 -9.96 12.07
N ASN A 128 6.05 -10.61 10.92
CA ASN A 128 6.99 -10.60 9.80
C ASN A 128 7.00 -9.22 9.10
N LEU A 129 5.87 -8.53 9.04
CA LEU A 129 5.82 -7.15 8.56
C LEU A 129 6.66 -6.23 9.44
N ILE A 130 6.46 -6.26 10.77
CA ILE A 130 7.26 -5.48 11.72
C ILE A 130 8.74 -5.85 11.62
N HIS A 131 9.07 -7.14 11.48
CA HIS A 131 10.47 -7.58 11.27
C HIS A 131 11.09 -6.95 10.03
N ARG A 132 10.36 -6.92 8.90
CA ARG A 132 10.85 -6.23 7.69
C ARG A 132 10.96 -4.73 7.87
N LEU A 133 10.03 -4.12 8.60
CA LEU A 133 10.15 -2.70 8.94
C LEU A 133 11.40 -2.44 9.81
N LEU A 134 11.72 -3.31 10.76
CA LEU A 134 12.94 -3.25 11.57
C LEU A 134 14.20 -3.47 10.72
N GLU A 135 14.23 -4.46 9.81
CA GLU A 135 15.35 -4.66 8.88
C GLU A 135 15.61 -3.42 8.02
N VAL A 136 14.53 -2.79 7.58
CA VAL A 136 14.59 -1.60 6.73
C VAL A 136 15.03 -0.39 7.55
N TYR A 137 14.42 -0.11 8.70
CA TYR A 137 14.55 1.16 9.45
C TYR A 137 15.41 1.12 10.72
N GLY A 138 15.79 -0.06 11.21
CA GLY A 138 16.29 -0.23 12.57
C GLY A 138 15.18 -0.12 13.62
N ASP A 139 15.57 0.02 14.89
CA ASP A 139 14.66 -0.10 16.03
C ASP A 139 13.72 1.11 16.24
N SER A 140 13.87 2.17 15.44
CA SER A 140 13.02 3.36 15.53
C SER A 140 12.64 3.95 14.16
N ILE A 141 11.38 4.40 14.07
CA ILE A 141 10.85 5.17 12.96
C ILE A 141 10.50 6.57 13.48
N VAL A 142 11.20 7.60 13.00
CA VAL A 142 10.86 9.00 13.33
C VAL A 142 9.78 9.52 12.38
N PHE A 143 8.61 9.95 12.84
CA PHE A 143 7.59 10.58 12.01
C PHE A 143 7.34 12.02 12.48
N GLY A 144 7.74 13.00 11.66
CA GLY A 144 7.75 14.41 12.10
C GLY A 144 8.74 14.63 13.24
N LEU A 145 8.27 15.19 14.37
CA LEU A 145 9.05 15.37 15.61
C LEU A 145 8.93 14.18 16.58
N GLU A 146 8.14 13.15 16.25
CA GLU A 146 7.90 12.01 17.15
C GLU A 146 8.74 10.80 16.73
N GLU A 147 9.54 10.26 17.66
CA GLU A 147 10.26 9.00 17.48
C GLU A 147 9.41 7.82 17.96
N PHE A 148 9.14 6.86 17.06
CA PHE A 148 8.42 5.63 17.38
C PHE A 148 9.41 4.47 17.47
N ARG A 149 9.59 3.89 18.66
CA ARG A 149 10.36 2.66 18.80
C ARG A 149 9.52 1.45 18.39
N LEU A 150 10.01 0.68 17.43
CA LEU A 150 9.39 -0.56 16.93
C LEU A 150 9.66 -1.76 17.85
N GLY A 151 10.33 -1.54 18.98
CA GLY A 151 10.79 -2.59 19.89
C GLY A 151 9.68 -3.56 20.31
N TYR A 152 9.96 -4.85 20.11
CA TYR A 152 9.23 -5.95 20.74
C TYR A 152 9.15 -5.71 22.26
N PRO A 153 7.98 -5.86 22.91
CA PRO A 153 7.98 -6.00 24.36
C PRO A 153 8.79 -7.26 24.69
N ASP A 154 9.74 -7.09 25.60
CA ASP A 154 10.42 -8.16 26.32
C ASP A 154 9.44 -9.35 26.54
N PRO A 155 9.75 -10.57 26.06
CA PRO A 155 8.85 -11.71 26.16
C PRO A 155 8.44 -12.06 27.61
N LEU A 156 9.11 -11.47 28.61
CA LEU A 156 8.75 -11.58 30.03
C LEU A 156 7.70 -10.55 30.50
N LYS A 157 7.32 -9.56 29.69
CA LYS A 157 6.36 -8.49 30.06
C LYS A 157 5.11 -8.43 29.17
N SER A 158 4.29 -9.47 29.32
CA SER A 158 2.82 -9.48 29.33
C SER A 158 2.03 -9.10 28.06
N LYS A 159 0.99 -9.90 27.81
CA LYS A 159 -0.06 -9.80 26.77
C LYS A 159 -0.88 -8.49 26.76
N THR A 160 -0.58 -7.53 27.65
CA THR A 160 -1.35 -6.31 27.88
C THR A 160 -0.97 -5.17 26.92
N THR A 161 0.30 -5.11 26.49
CA THR A 161 0.86 -3.99 25.72
C THR A 161 0.34 -3.92 24.27
N MET A 162 0.09 -5.08 23.66
CA MET A 162 -0.43 -5.21 22.27
C MET A 162 -1.85 -4.64 22.11
N LYS A 163 -2.72 -4.80 23.11
CA LYS A 163 -4.09 -4.25 23.08
C LYS A 163 -4.07 -2.72 23.17
N THR A 164 -3.14 -2.14 23.92
CA THR A 164 -3.01 -0.69 24.08
C THR A 164 -2.50 -0.02 22.80
N PHE A 165 -1.59 -0.68 22.07
CA PHE A 165 -1.09 -0.18 20.78
C PHE A 165 -2.25 -0.07 19.77
N VAL A 166 -3.02 -1.15 19.57
CA VAL A 166 -4.17 -1.17 18.63
C VAL A 166 -5.32 -0.25 19.08
N LYS A 167 -5.63 -0.14 20.39
CA LYS A 167 -6.69 0.75 20.89
C LYS A 167 -6.39 2.24 20.68
N LYS A 168 -5.12 2.65 20.73
CA LYS A 168 -4.74 4.06 20.53
C LYS A 168 -4.94 4.52 19.07
N PHE A 169 -4.86 3.58 18.11
CA PHE A 169 -5.15 3.85 16.69
C PHE A 169 -6.65 3.88 16.36
N SER A 170 -7.49 3.20 17.14
CA SER A 170 -8.95 3.22 16.93
C SER A 170 -9.60 4.58 17.26
N TYR A 171 -8.93 5.47 18.00
CA TYR A 171 -9.50 6.73 18.46
C TYR A 171 -9.08 7.97 17.64
N LYS A 172 -8.24 7.80 16.61
CA LYS A 172 -7.83 8.88 15.69
C LYS A 172 -8.28 8.62 14.26
N SER A 173 -9.47 8.04 14.07
CA SER A 173 -10.24 8.31 12.85
C SER A 173 -10.59 9.79 12.84
N ILE A 174 -9.66 10.59 12.31
CA ILE A 174 -9.89 11.99 12.02
C ILE A 174 -10.97 12.02 10.94
N ASN A 175 -12.13 12.55 11.31
CA ASN A 175 -13.14 12.98 10.37
C ASN A 175 -12.50 13.99 9.40
N TYR A 176 -12.43 13.65 8.12
CA TYR A 176 -12.58 14.57 6.99
C TYR A 176 -13.13 13.79 5.81
#